data_AF-A0A7C0WF08-F1
#
_entry.id   AF-A0A7C0WF08-F1
#
_cell.length_a   1.000
_cell.length_b   1.000
_cell.length_c   1.000
_cell.angle_alpha   90.00
_cell.angle_beta   90.00
_cell.angle_gamma   90.00
#
_symmetry.space_group_name_H-M   'P 1'
#
loop_
_entity.id
_entity.type
_entity.pdbx_description
1 polymer ?
#
loop_
_entity_poly.entity_id
_entity_poly.type
_entity_poly.pdbx_seq_one_letter_code
_entity_poly.pdbx_strand_id
1 'polypeptide(L)'
;DIENDSVFVGRRDKEHKVKVSMKRDYFVEKIKKILDEIQETLFKRAFLLRKKNTLIIDNDKTFNEFFSPKNKEKPEIHGGFAMSCWCGSVLCESKIKEDLSVTIRCIPFDNENKESRCICCGKPASMRVLFAKAY
;
A
#
# COMPACT_ATOMS: atom_id res chain seq x y z
N ASP A 1 -28.21 -26.89 15.41
CA ASP A 1 -28.52 -26.33 14.08
C ASP A 1 -29.78 -26.86 13.48
N ILE A 2 -29.85 -28.16 13.18
CA ILE A 2 -31.03 -28.76 12.53
C ILE A 2 -32.28 -28.60 13.41
N GLU A 3 -32.20 -28.96 14.70
CA GLU A 3 -33.31 -28.80 15.66
C GLU A 3 -33.76 -27.34 15.83
N ASN A 4 -32.83 -26.38 15.73
CA ASN A 4 -33.08 -24.96 15.93
C ASN A 4 -33.34 -24.18 14.63
N ASP A 5 -33.40 -24.86 13.48
CA ASP A 5 -33.41 -24.26 12.13
C ASP A 5 -32.43 -23.07 11.98
N SER A 6 -31.17 -23.33 12.37
CA SER A 6 -30.10 -22.34 12.40
C SER A 6 -28.87 -22.81 11.62
N VAL A 7 -28.01 -21.86 11.26
CA VAL A 7 -26.70 -22.10 10.65
C VAL A 7 -25.61 -21.38 11.45
N PHE A 8 -24.43 -21.99 11.56
CA PHE A 8 -23.23 -21.31 12.07
C PHE A 8 -22.41 -20.74 10.93
N VAL A 9 -22.20 -19.44 10.97
CA VAL A 9 -21.47 -18.71 9.94
C VAL A 9 -20.12 -18.25 10.49
N GLY A 10 -19.05 -18.69 9.84
CA GLY A 10 -17.69 -18.21 10.05
C GLY A 10 -17.23 -17.38 8.86
N ARG A 11 -16.71 -16.18 9.12
CA ARG A 11 -16.22 -15.25 8.10
C ARG A 11 -14.71 -15.40 7.90
N ARG A 12 -14.26 -15.59 6.65
CA ARG A 12 -12.83 -15.88 6.35
C ARG A 12 -11.90 -14.68 6.59
N ASP A 13 -12.43 -13.47 6.50
CA ASP A 13 -11.75 -12.21 6.76
C ASP A 13 -11.60 -11.89 8.26
N LYS A 14 -12.30 -12.63 9.13
CA LYS A 14 -12.23 -12.52 10.59
C LYS A 14 -11.44 -13.67 11.22
N GLU A 15 -11.18 -13.58 12.52
CA GLU A 15 -10.56 -14.67 13.26
C GLU A 15 -11.42 -15.94 13.25
N HIS A 16 -10.78 -17.10 13.13
CA HIS A 16 -11.47 -18.38 13.00
C HIS A 16 -12.43 -18.70 14.17
N LYS A 17 -12.17 -18.13 15.36
CA LYS A 17 -12.99 -18.33 16.55
C LYS A 17 -14.30 -17.51 16.53
N VAL A 18 -14.39 -16.47 15.69
CA VAL A 18 -15.58 -15.62 15.59
C VAL A 18 -16.58 -16.28 14.64
N LYS A 19 -17.48 -17.08 15.22
CA LYS A 19 -18.60 -17.73 14.52
C LYS A 19 -19.92 -17.27 15.14
N VAL A 20 -20.92 -17.04 14.31
CA VAL A 20 -22.24 -16.58 14.76
C VAL A 20 -23.30 -17.60 14.35
N SER A 21 -24.16 -18.00 15.28
CA SER A 21 -25.36 -18.78 14.95
C SER A 21 -26.49 -17.84 14.57
N MET A 22 -27.20 -18.13 13.48
CA MET A 22 -28.36 -17.36 13.04
C MET A 22 -29.42 -18.25 12.40
N LYS A 23 -30.68 -17.81 12.43
CA LYS A 23 -31.78 -18.52 11.77
C LYS A 23 -31.55 -18.60 10.26
N ARG A 24 -31.97 -19.72 9.64
CA ARG A 24 -31.74 -19.98 8.22
C ARG A 24 -32.35 -18.90 7.32
N ASP A 25 -33.59 -18.51 7.55
CA ASP A 25 -34.26 -17.47 6.74
C ASP A 25 -33.56 -16.12 6.83
N TYR A 26 -33.14 -15.74 8.04
CA TYR A 26 -32.35 -14.52 8.25
C TYR A 26 -31.00 -14.57 7.54
N PHE A 27 -30.34 -15.74 7.54
CA PHE A 27 -29.09 -15.93 6.79
C PHE A 27 -29.31 -15.74 5.29
N VAL A 28 -30.33 -16.37 4.71
CA VAL A 28 -30.64 -16.25 3.28
C VAL A 28 -30.97 -14.80 2.90
N GLU A 29 -31.68 -14.06 3.75
CA GLU A 29 -31.97 -12.65 3.54
C GLU A 29 -30.70 -11.78 3.58
N LYS A 30 -29.77 -12.06 4.52
CA LYS A 30 -28.59 -11.22 4.77
C LYS A 30 -27.33 -11.64 4.04
N ILE A 31 -27.28 -12.80 3.39
CA ILE A 31 -26.03 -13.33 2.81
C ILE A 31 -25.37 -12.36 1.83
N LYS A 32 -26.15 -11.68 0.99
CA LYS A 32 -25.62 -10.66 0.07
C LYS A 32 -24.89 -9.54 0.82
N LYS A 33 -25.53 -8.99 1.85
CA LYS A 33 -24.94 -7.96 2.72
C LYS A 33 -23.69 -8.47 3.44
N ILE A 34 -23.70 -9.71 3.91
CA ILE A 34 -22.52 -10.32 4.55
C ILE A 34 -21.34 -10.37 3.57
N LEU A 35 -21.58 -10.76 2.31
CA LEU A 35 -20.55 -10.79 1.27
C LEU A 35 -20.03 -9.38 0.93
N ASP A 36 -20.93 -8.39 0.83
CA ASP A 36 -20.54 -6.99 0.61
C ASP A 36 -19.66 -6.46 1.74
N GLU A 37 -20.01 -6.75 3.00
CA GLU A 37 -19.21 -6.37 4.16
C GLU A 37 -17.83 -7.04 4.18
N ILE A 38 -17.72 -8.30 3.71
CA ILE A 38 -16.42 -8.98 3.59
C ILE A 38 -15.56 -8.24 2.58
N GLN A 39 -16.11 -7.94 1.40
CA GLN A 39 -15.40 -7.21 0.35
C GLN A 39 -14.94 -5.84 0.85
N GLU A 40 -15.83 -5.09 1.50
CA GLU A 40 -15.52 -3.78 2.06
C GLU A 40 -14.44 -3.85 3.14
N THR A 41 -14.50 -4.85 4.03
CA THR A 41 -13.51 -5.05 5.09
C THR A 41 -12.12 -5.32 4.51
N LEU A 42 -12.04 -6.24 3.55
CA LEU A 42 -10.78 -6.58 2.88
C LEU A 42 -10.21 -5.39 2.10
N PHE A 43 -11.06 -4.67 1.36
CA PHE A 43 -10.67 -3.47 0.64
C PHE A 43 -10.14 -2.39 1.58
N LYS A 44 -10.88 -2.04 2.63
CA LYS A 44 -10.47 -1.04 3.62
C LYS A 44 -9.14 -1.40 4.28
N ARG A 45 -8.96 -2.67 4.65
CA ARG A 45 -7.69 -3.15 5.22
C ARG A 45 -6.52 -2.97 4.25
N ALA A 46 -6.69 -3.38 3.00
CA ALA A 46 -5.66 -3.22 1.97
C ALA A 46 -5.37 -1.74 1.66
N PHE A 47 -6.42 -0.92 1.56
CA PHE A 47 -6.31 0.53 1.35
C PHE A 47 -5.53 1.22 2.46
N LEU A 48 -5.86 0.93 3.72
CA LEU A 48 -5.17 1.49 4.89
C LEU A 48 -3.72 1.01 4.96
N LEU A 49 -3.47 -0.27 4.67
CA LEU A 49 -2.11 -0.81 4.62
C LEU A 49 -1.28 -0.09 3.55
N ARG A 50 -1.82 0.09 2.34
CA ARG A 50 -1.16 0.83 1.27
C ARG A 50 -0.89 2.28 1.68
N LYS A 51 -1.89 2.98 2.23
CA LYS A 51 -1.76 4.37 2.68
C LYS A 51 -0.71 4.52 3.78
N LYS A 52 -0.69 3.62 4.77
CA LYS A 52 0.29 3.62 5.86
C LYS A 52 1.72 3.36 5.37
N ASN A 53 1.88 2.54 4.32
CA ASN A 53 3.18 2.23 3.72
C ASN A 53 3.54 3.12 2.52
N THR A 54 2.78 4.22 2.31
CA THR A 54 3.10 5.25 1.32
C THR A 54 3.48 6.52 2.06
N LEU A 55 4.75 6.91 1.98
CA LEU A 55 5.28 8.08 2.68
C LEU A 55 5.61 9.19 1.68
N ILE A 56 5.35 10.43 2.06
CA ILE A 56 5.88 11.59 1.33
C ILE A 56 7.31 11.83 1.82
N ILE A 57 8.27 11.81 0.91
CA ILE A 57 9.70 11.98 1.24
C ILE A 57 10.30 13.03 0.32
N ASP A 58 10.71 14.16 0.89
CA ASP A 58 11.28 15.31 0.16
C ASP A 58 12.77 15.52 0.45
N ASN A 59 13.38 14.67 1.27
CA ASN A 59 14.79 14.71 1.61
C ASN A 59 15.53 13.49 1.04
N ASP A 60 16.63 13.74 0.32
CA ASP A 60 17.45 12.73 -0.35
C ASP A 60 18.05 11.71 0.63
N LYS A 61 18.55 12.16 1.78
CA LYS A 61 19.10 11.27 2.80
C LYS A 61 18.02 10.33 3.35
N THR A 62 16.86 10.86 3.72
CA THR A 62 15.71 10.05 4.17
C THR A 62 15.25 9.06 3.09
N PHE A 63 15.26 9.46 1.82
CA PHE A 63 14.91 8.58 0.70
C PHE A 63 15.90 7.42 0.56
N ASN A 64 17.21 7.70 0.62
CA ASN A 64 18.26 6.68 0.59
C ASN A 64 18.17 5.72 1.78
N GLU A 65 17.97 6.24 3.00
CA GLU A 65 17.80 5.45 4.21
C GLU A 65 16.53 4.58 4.15
N PHE A 66 15.43 5.11 3.62
CA PHE A 66 14.18 4.36 3.49
C PHE A 66 14.32 3.14 2.56
N PHE A 67 15.13 3.24 1.51
CA PHE A 67 15.37 2.16 0.54
C PHE A 67 16.67 1.38 0.73
N SER A 68 17.38 1.61 1.84
CA SER A 68 18.58 0.84 2.17
C SER A 68 18.33 -0.09 3.36
N PRO A 69 18.83 -1.33 3.33
CA PRO A 69 18.78 -2.20 4.51
C PRO A 69 19.71 -1.63 5.58
N LYS A 70 19.36 -1.82 6.87
CA LYS A 70 20.24 -1.48 7.98
C LYS A 70 21.45 -2.40 8.02
N ASN A 71 21.27 -3.66 7.64
CA ASN A 71 22.36 -4.63 7.52
C ASN A 71 22.51 -5.09 6.06
N LYS A 72 23.61 -4.71 5.41
CA LYS A 72 23.87 -5.10 4.01
C LYS A 72 24.19 -6.59 3.84
N GLU A 73 24.73 -7.25 4.86
CA GLU A 73 25.07 -8.69 4.81
C GLU A 73 23.86 -9.58 5.09
N LYS A 74 22.86 -9.05 5.81
CA LYS A 74 21.59 -9.71 6.11
C LYS A 74 20.43 -8.74 5.86
N PRO A 75 20.12 -8.46 4.59
CA PRO A 75 19.13 -7.45 4.24
C PRO A 75 17.74 -7.86 4.73
N GLU A 76 17.18 -7.08 5.64
CA GLU A 76 15.79 -7.17 6.04
C GLU A 76 14.86 -6.63 4.96
N ILE A 77 13.55 -6.89 5.07
CA ILE A 77 12.56 -6.19 4.24
C ILE A 77 12.56 -4.71 4.65
N HIS A 78 12.87 -3.83 3.69
CA HIS A 78 12.96 -2.39 3.89
C HIS A 78 12.30 -1.64 2.74
N GLY A 79 11.99 -0.37 2.97
CA GLY A 79 11.26 0.47 2.03
C GLY A 79 9.76 0.26 2.05
N GLY A 80 9.13 0.63 0.95
CA GLY A 80 7.69 0.74 0.77
C GLY A 80 7.44 1.62 -0.45
N PHE A 81 6.40 2.44 -0.40
CA PHE A 81 6.15 3.44 -1.43
C PHE A 81 6.62 4.82 -0.95
N ALA A 82 7.43 5.50 -1.76
CA ALA A 82 7.86 6.86 -1.50
C ALA A 82 7.26 7.79 -2.57
N MET A 83 6.45 8.75 -2.14
CA MET A 83 5.98 9.84 -2.97
C MET A 83 6.99 10.99 -2.90
N SER A 84 7.76 11.18 -3.97
CA SER A 84 8.87 12.15 -4.00
C SER A 84 8.87 12.92 -5.31
N CYS A 85 9.42 14.13 -5.28
CA CYS A 85 9.49 14.97 -6.47
C CYS A 85 10.57 14.49 -7.44
N TRP A 86 10.27 14.52 -8.72
CA TRP A 86 11.17 14.09 -9.79
C TRP A 86 11.18 15.14 -10.92
N CYS A 87 12.37 15.45 -11.44
CA CYS A 87 12.56 16.49 -12.45
C CYS A 87 12.26 16.07 -13.89
N GLY A 88 11.76 14.85 -14.13
CA GLY A 88 11.52 14.33 -15.48
C GLY A 88 12.76 13.77 -16.19
N SER A 89 13.94 13.84 -15.58
CA SER A 89 15.18 13.37 -16.19
C SER A 89 15.37 11.86 -16.08
N VAL A 90 15.60 11.21 -17.21
CA VAL A 90 15.97 9.79 -17.31
C VAL A 90 17.28 9.51 -16.55
N LEU A 91 18.23 10.45 -16.54
CA LEU A 91 19.49 10.28 -15.79
C LEU A 91 19.24 10.15 -14.28
N CYS A 92 18.29 10.90 -13.74
CA CYS A 92 17.92 10.79 -12.33
C CYS A 92 17.22 9.46 -12.02
N GLU A 93 16.38 8.97 -12.94
CA GLU A 93 15.72 7.69 -12.79
C GLU A 93 16.72 6.52 -12.83
N SER A 94 17.62 6.51 -13.83
CA SER A 94 18.68 5.49 -13.95
C SER A 94 19.58 5.47 -12.72
N LYS A 95 20.00 6.65 -12.23
CA LYS A 95 20.82 6.73 -11.03
C LYS A 95 20.12 6.12 -9.80
N ILE A 96 18.86 6.46 -9.55
CA ILE A 96 18.10 5.88 -8.43
C ILE A 96 17.97 4.35 -8.58
N LYS A 97 17.76 3.87 -9.81
CA LYS A 97 17.67 2.43 -10.11
C LYS A 97 18.98 1.72 -9.83
N GLU A 98 20.11 2.27 -10.28
CA GLU A 98 21.44 1.70 -10.08
C GLU A 98 21.84 1.71 -8.60
N ASP A 99 21.64 2.84 -7.92
CA ASP A 99 22.07 3.03 -6.53
C ASP A 99 21.22 2.23 -5.53
N LEU A 100 19.90 2.14 -5.75
CA LEU A 100 18.94 1.65 -4.75
C LEU A 100 18.05 0.49 -5.23
N SER A 101 18.13 0.10 -6.51
CA SER A 101 17.19 -0.84 -7.15
C SER A 101 15.72 -0.37 -7.05
N VAL A 102 15.52 0.95 -7.07
CA VAL A 102 14.21 1.61 -6.96
C VAL A 102 13.84 2.19 -8.32
N THR A 103 12.59 2.05 -8.74
CA THR A 103 12.09 2.68 -9.97
C THR A 103 10.77 3.40 -9.72
N ILE A 104 10.39 4.27 -10.64
CA ILE A 104 9.07 4.90 -10.64
C ILE A 104 8.03 3.82 -10.98
N ARG A 105 6.97 3.73 -10.19
CA ARG A 105 5.85 2.79 -10.36
C ARG A 105 4.67 3.40 -11.06
N CYS A 106 4.37 4.66 -10.72
CA CYS A 106 3.34 5.44 -11.39
C CYS A 106 3.58 6.93 -11.19
N ILE A 107 2.99 7.72 -12.08
CA ILE A 107 2.83 9.16 -11.94
C ILE A 107 1.35 9.38 -11.60
N PRO A 108 1.01 9.81 -10.37
CA PRO A 108 -0.37 10.07 -10.00
C PRO A 108 -1.02 11.15 -10.88
N PHE A 109 -2.29 10.96 -11.23
CA PHE A 109 -3.06 11.94 -12.01
C PHE A 109 -3.40 13.19 -11.18
N ASP A 110 -3.67 12.98 -9.90
CA ASP A 110 -3.94 13.97 -8.85
C ASP A 110 -2.64 14.54 -8.28
N ASN A 111 -1.75 15.00 -9.16
CA ASN A 111 -0.50 15.61 -8.76
C ASN A 111 -0.76 17.02 -8.20
N GLU A 112 -0.62 17.19 -6.88
CA GLU A 112 -0.51 18.53 -6.31
C GLU A 112 0.79 19.16 -6.85
N ASN A 113 0.66 20.06 -7.81
CA ASN A 113 1.77 20.89 -8.32
C ASN A 113 2.29 21.78 -7.19
N LYS A 114 3.16 21.21 -6.35
CA LYS A 114 3.94 21.94 -5.36
C LYS A 114 5.36 22.01 -5.89
N GLU A 115 5.82 23.22 -6.18
CA GLU A 115 7.22 23.44 -6.51
C GLU A 115 8.08 22.91 -5.38
N SER A 116 8.94 21.97 -5.72
CA SER A 116 9.86 21.32 -4.81
C SER A 116 11.14 20.98 -5.55
N ARG A 117 11.99 20.17 -4.96
CA ARG A 117 13.28 19.75 -5.53
C ARG A 117 13.24 18.28 -5.85
N CYS A 118 13.84 17.92 -6.98
CA CYS A 118 14.03 16.53 -7.37
C CYS A 118 14.82 15.78 -6.30
N ILE A 119 14.30 14.63 -5.86
CA ILE A 119 14.89 13.80 -4.80
C ILE A 119 16.29 13.28 -5.13
N CYS A 120 16.65 13.24 -6.42
CA CYS A 120 17.95 12.76 -6.90
C CYS A 120 18.99 13.87 -7.08
N CYS A 121 18.63 14.96 -7.77
CA CYS A 121 19.59 15.99 -8.19
C CYS A 121 19.37 17.37 -7.56
N GLY A 122 18.33 17.54 -6.74
CA GLY A 122 18.01 18.81 -6.08
C GLY A 122 17.49 19.93 -7.00
N LYS A 123 17.46 19.73 -8.32
CA LYS A 123 16.90 20.71 -9.27
C LYS A 123 15.41 20.93 -9.04
N PRO A 124 14.85 22.11 -9.37
CA PRO A 124 13.42 22.35 -9.30
C PRO A 124 12.61 21.28 -10.04
N ALA A 125 11.51 20.85 -9.43
CA ALA A 125 10.59 19.86 -9.94
C ALA A 125 9.17 20.18 -9.48
N SER A 126 8.20 19.99 -10.36
CA SER A 126 6.76 20.20 -10.07
C SER A 126 5.97 18.89 -10.00
N MET A 127 6.58 17.77 -10.38
CA MET A 127 5.91 16.47 -10.48
C MET A 127 6.32 15.56 -9.32
N ARG A 128 5.33 15.08 -8.55
CA ARG A 128 5.52 13.95 -7.63
C ARG A 128 5.26 12.63 -8.33
N VAL A 129 6.10 11.65 -8.04
CA VAL A 129 5.99 10.29 -8.58
C VAL A 129 6.15 9.28 -7.46
N LEU A 130 5.58 8.08 -7.67
CA LEU A 130 5.63 6.99 -6.71
C LEU A 130 6.86 6.11 -6.98
N PHE A 131 7.85 6.15 -6.10
CA PHE A 131 9.02 5.27 -6.13
C PHE A 131 8.81 4.02 -5.28
N ALA A 132 9.31 2.87 -5.76
CA ALA A 132 9.37 1.63 -4.98
C ALA A 132 10.44 0.67 -5.52
N LYS A 133 10.88 -0.29 -4.70
CA LYS A 133 11.62 -1.46 -5.20
C LYS A 133 10.74 -2.33 -6.08
N ALA A 134 11.34 -2.94 -7.10
CA ALA A 134 10.62 -3.90 -7.96
C ALA A 134 10.53 -5.25 -7.25
N TYR A 135 9.51 -6.04 -7.63
CA TYR A 135 9.39 -7.43 -7.22
C TYR A 135 10.45 -8.29 -7.90
#